data_AF-A0A6I7ZHM6-F1
#
_entry.id   AF-A0A6I7ZHM6-F1
#
_cell.length_a   1.000
_cell.length_b   1.000
_cell.length_c   1.000
_cell.angle_alpha   90.00
_cell.angle_beta   90.00
_cell.angle_gamma   90.00
#
_symmetry.space_group_name_H-M   'P 1'
#
loop_
_entity.id
_entity.type
_entity.pdbx_description
1 polymer ?
#
loop_
_entity_poly.entity_id
_entity_poly.type
_entity_poly.pdbx_seq_one_letter_code
_entity_poly.pdbx_strand_id
1 'polypeptide(L)'
;MRFITEQELQLKNRQKSIERFLLTKNERLTPGAKQFLTDHQIPIVTHDETDTAGGSSDEMMKNLALVSKHKTFFPLLEVELWEAALEARNVCSASCKRITALTQLVKTIATQNLEELPCNENEKDQPIELSEISEVQIFQPGGKVALKLRRAIIYAKTIQTCVTLEQQAALEQLIYLIAKEIEQLEKL
;
A
#
# COMPACT_ATOMS: atom_id res chain seq x y z
N MET A 1 38.35 -11.97 -19.00
CA MET A 1 37.49 -11.13 -19.86
C MET A 1 36.50 -12.03 -20.57
N ARG A 2 35.20 -11.78 -20.44
CA ARG A 2 34.15 -12.57 -21.09
C ARG A 2 33.69 -11.86 -22.38
N PHE A 3 33.53 -12.62 -23.46
CA PHE A 3 32.94 -12.09 -24.69
C PHE A 3 31.47 -12.46 -24.75
N ILE A 4 30.64 -11.47 -25.04
CA ILE A 4 29.19 -11.64 -25.21
C ILE A 4 28.91 -11.77 -26.68
N THR A 5 28.25 -12.87 -27.05
CA THR A 5 27.97 -13.21 -28.45
C THR A 5 26.54 -12.86 -28.85
N GLU A 6 26.30 -12.75 -30.16
CA GLU A 6 24.98 -12.53 -30.72
C GLU A 6 23.98 -13.63 -30.30
N GLN A 7 24.40 -14.89 -30.29
CA GLN A 7 23.54 -16.01 -29.91
C GLN A 7 23.04 -15.89 -28.46
N GLU A 8 23.91 -15.44 -27.54
CA GLU A 8 23.52 -15.19 -26.15
C GLU A 8 22.48 -14.06 -26.05
N LEU A 9 22.62 -13.01 -26.86
CA LEU A 9 21.65 -11.90 -26.91
C LEU A 9 20.32 -12.31 -27.52
N GLN A 10 20.33 -13.07 -28.61
CA GLN A 10 19.13 -13.59 -29.26
C GLN A 10 18.33 -14.50 -28.31
N LEU A 11 19.00 -15.39 -27.59
CA LEU A 11 18.36 -16.28 -26.62
C LEU A 11 17.73 -15.47 -25.47
N LYS A 12 18.45 -14.49 -24.93
CA LYS A 12 17.92 -13.61 -23.88
C LYS A 12 16.72 -12.81 -24.37
N ASN A 13 16.80 -12.23 -25.57
CA ASN A 13 15.72 -11.41 -26.14
C ASN A 13 14.43 -12.22 -26.42
N ARG A 14 14.57 -13.50 -26.77
CA ARG A 14 13.42 -14.42 -26.94
C ARG A 14 12.73 -14.76 -25.62
N GLN A 15 13.49 -14.88 -24.52
CA GLN A 15 12.93 -15.16 -23.20
C GLN A 15 12.28 -13.92 -22.58
N LYS A 16 12.92 -12.75 -22.75
CA LYS A 16 12.42 -11.46 -22.28
C LYS A 16 12.99 -10.36 -23.16
N SER A 17 12.13 -9.50 -23.70
CA SER A 17 12.55 -8.37 -24.53
C SER A 17 13.60 -7.53 -23.80
N ILE A 18 14.74 -7.33 -24.45
CA ILE A 18 15.86 -6.55 -23.91
C ILE A 18 15.61 -5.09 -24.29
N GLU A 19 15.24 -4.27 -23.32
CA GLU A 19 15.04 -2.82 -23.54
C GLU A 19 16.35 -2.02 -23.41
N ARG A 20 17.31 -2.51 -22.62
CA ARG A 20 18.64 -1.90 -22.41
C ARG A 20 19.68 -2.99 -22.13
N PHE A 21 20.90 -2.78 -22.60
CA PHE A 21 22.00 -3.72 -22.40
C PHE A 21 23.10 -3.13 -21.52
N LEU A 22 23.30 -3.72 -20.34
CA LEU A 22 24.36 -3.31 -19.41
C LEU A 22 25.66 -4.03 -19.74
N LEU A 23 26.72 -3.27 -20.04
CA LEU A 23 28.05 -3.83 -20.30
C LEU A 23 28.96 -3.59 -19.08
N THR A 24 29.37 -4.67 -18.42
CA THR A 24 30.28 -4.58 -17.26
C THR A 24 31.75 -4.45 -17.68
N LYS A 25 32.62 -3.92 -16.79
CA LYS A 25 34.05 -3.67 -17.07
C LYS A 25 34.85 -4.92 -17.49
N ASN A 26 34.35 -6.12 -17.16
CA ASN A 26 34.99 -7.41 -17.47
C ASN A 26 34.41 -8.11 -18.70
N GLU A 27 33.46 -7.46 -19.40
CA GLU A 27 32.76 -7.99 -20.56
C GLU A 27 33.07 -7.19 -21.82
N ARG A 28 33.12 -7.88 -22.96
CA ARG A 28 33.27 -7.26 -24.28
C ARG A 28 32.23 -7.82 -25.23
N LEU A 29 31.67 -6.97 -26.08
CA LEU A 29 30.77 -7.41 -27.14
C LEU A 29 31.59 -7.95 -28.32
N THR A 30 31.17 -9.07 -28.89
CA THR A 30 31.64 -9.46 -30.23
C THR A 30 31.06 -8.51 -31.29
N PRO A 31 31.64 -8.43 -32.49
CA PRO A 31 31.10 -7.63 -33.58
C PRO A 31 29.62 -7.95 -33.90
N GLY A 32 29.26 -9.24 -33.93
CA GLY A 32 27.87 -9.68 -34.13
C GLY A 32 26.94 -9.25 -33.00
N ALA A 33 27.39 -9.32 -31.74
CA ALA A 33 26.60 -8.85 -30.60
C ALA A 33 26.34 -7.34 -30.67
N LYS A 34 27.32 -6.55 -31.11
CA LYS A 34 27.17 -5.10 -31.30
C LYS A 34 26.19 -4.77 -32.43
N GLN A 35 26.25 -5.51 -33.54
CA GLN A 35 25.32 -5.35 -34.65
C GLN A 35 23.88 -5.65 -34.23
N PHE A 36 23.66 -6.76 -33.52
CA PHE A 36 22.35 -7.14 -33.01
C PHE A 36 21.72 -6.05 -32.13
N LEU A 37 22.47 -5.49 -31.18
CA LEU A 37 21.97 -4.41 -30.32
C LEU A 37 21.61 -3.16 -31.13
N THR A 38 22.38 -2.86 -32.18
CA THR A 38 22.14 -1.72 -33.07
C THR A 38 20.86 -1.93 -33.89
N ASP A 39 20.69 -3.10 -34.51
CA ASP A 39 19.54 -3.43 -35.34
C ASP A 39 18.22 -3.42 -34.55
N HIS A 40 18.29 -3.83 -33.27
CA HIS A 40 17.14 -3.83 -32.36
C HIS A 40 16.96 -2.53 -31.56
N GLN A 41 17.75 -1.48 -31.85
CA GLN A 41 17.70 -0.18 -31.16
C GLN A 41 17.86 -0.30 -29.63
N ILE A 42 18.65 -1.28 -29.17
CA ILE A 42 18.89 -1.53 -27.75
C ILE A 42 20.09 -0.68 -27.30
N PRO A 43 19.91 0.31 -26.40
CA PRO A 43 21.01 1.13 -25.93
C PRO A 43 21.97 0.32 -25.05
N ILE A 44 23.27 0.53 -25.27
CA ILE A 44 24.36 -0.02 -24.46
C ILE A 44 24.70 0.99 -23.37
N VAL A 45 24.54 0.63 -22.11
CA VAL A 45 24.93 1.46 -20.97
C VAL A 45 26.20 0.88 -20.37
N THR A 46 27.26 1.70 -20.31
CA THR A 46 28.52 1.33 -19.66
C THR A 46 28.50 1.79 -18.21
N HIS A 47 29.19 1.04 -17.35
CA HIS A 47 29.18 1.25 -15.89
C HIS A 47 29.73 2.63 -15.42
N ASP A 48 30.27 3.45 -16.33
CA ASP A 48 30.74 4.81 -16.02
C ASP A 48 29.66 5.89 -16.31
N GLU A 49 28.50 5.53 -16.85
CA GLU A 49 27.34 6.43 -17.03
C GLU A 49 26.26 6.25 -15.94
N THR A 50 26.50 5.40 -14.94
CA THR A 50 25.51 5.07 -13.90
C THR A 50 25.52 5.96 -12.66
N ASP A 51 26.26 7.08 -12.68
CA ASP A 51 26.22 8.05 -11.57
C ASP A 51 25.10 9.11 -11.72
N THR A 52 24.30 9.05 -12.79
CA THR A 52 23.08 9.89 -12.95
C THR A 52 21.82 9.12 -13.36
N ALA A 53 21.86 7.78 -13.46
CA ALA A 53 20.70 6.96 -13.81
C ALA A 53 20.43 5.79 -12.86
N GLY A 54 21.04 5.77 -11.68
CA GLY A 54 20.90 4.71 -10.67
C GLY A 54 19.63 4.74 -9.82
N GLY A 55 18.82 5.82 -9.88
CA GLY A 55 17.59 5.95 -9.07
C GLY A 55 16.38 5.18 -9.62
N SER A 56 16.38 4.83 -10.92
CA SER A 56 15.13 4.47 -11.61
C SER A 56 14.58 3.08 -11.29
N SER A 57 15.41 2.03 -11.16
CA SER A 57 14.86 0.67 -11.01
C SER A 57 14.34 0.39 -9.60
N ASP A 58 15.03 0.88 -8.59
CA ASP A 58 14.66 0.65 -7.19
C ASP A 58 13.51 1.58 -6.77
N GLU A 59 13.48 2.83 -7.25
CA GLU A 59 12.29 3.68 -7.12
C GLU A 59 11.11 3.16 -7.93
N MET A 60 11.30 2.66 -9.16
CA MET A 60 10.20 2.11 -9.95
C MET A 60 9.62 0.83 -9.31
N MET A 61 10.45 -0.03 -8.72
CA MET A 61 9.98 -1.17 -7.91
C MET A 61 9.30 -0.73 -6.62
N LYS A 62 9.84 0.27 -5.90
CA LYS A 62 9.18 0.84 -4.71
C LYS A 62 7.84 1.48 -5.08
N ASN A 63 7.77 2.23 -6.17
CA ASN A 63 6.56 2.85 -6.68
C ASN A 63 5.54 1.80 -7.16
N LEU A 64 5.98 0.73 -7.84
CA LEU A 64 5.11 -0.40 -8.19
C LEU A 64 4.56 -1.12 -6.96
N ALA A 65 5.41 -1.33 -5.94
CA ALA A 65 4.99 -1.92 -4.67
C ALA A 65 4.02 -1.00 -3.92
N LEU A 66 4.26 0.32 -3.91
CA LEU A 66 3.37 1.33 -3.32
C LEU A 66 2.00 1.34 -4.02
N VAL A 67 1.99 1.36 -5.37
CA VAL A 67 0.76 1.31 -6.18
C VAL A 67 0.02 -0.02 -6.00
N SER A 68 0.74 -1.14 -5.90
CA SER A 68 0.19 -2.47 -5.59
C SER A 68 -0.46 -2.47 -4.20
N LYS A 69 0.22 -1.95 -3.18
CA LYS A 69 -0.30 -1.85 -1.81
C LYS A 69 -1.53 -0.97 -1.74
N HIS A 70 -1.52 0.19 -2.39
CA HIS A 70 -2.68 1.09 -2.46
C HIS A 70 -3.91 0.40 -3.08
N LYS A 71 -3.71 -0.35 -4.17
CA LYS A 71 -4.79 -1.10 -4.85
C LYS A 71 -5.35 -2.25 -4.01
N THR A 72 -4.59 -2.79 -3.07
CA THR A 72 -5.01 -3.95 -2.27
C THR A 72 -5.52 -3.57 -0.89
N PHE A 73 -4.82 -2.68 -0.17
CA PHE A 73 -5.12 -2.43 1.24
C PHE A 73 -6.32 -1.53 1.49
N PHE A 74 -6.59 -0.53 0.65
CA PHE A 74 -7.80 0.30 0.79
C PHE A 74 -9.09 -0.53 0.64
N PRO A 75 -9.24 -1.40 -0.38
CA PRO A 75 -10.36 -2.32 -0.47
C PRO A 75 -10.46 -3.29 0.72
N LEU A 76 -9.34 -3.80 1.24
CA LEU A 76 -9.35 -4.66 2.43
C LEU A 76 -9.85 -3.92 3.67
N LEU A 77 -9.41 -2.68 3.88
CA LEU A 77 -9.90 -1.82 4.96
C LEU A 77 -11.40 -1.55 4.81
N GLU A 78 -11.87 -1.27 3.59
CA GLU A 78 -13.29 -1.04 3.33
C GLU A 78 -14.15 -2.28 3.64
N VAL A 79 -13.72 -3.46 3.17
CA VAL A 79 -14.41 -4.73 3.44
C VAL A 79 -14.48 -4.99 4.93
N GLU A 80 -13.38 -4.76 5.64
CA GLU A 80 -13.33 -4.96 7.09
C GLU A 80 -14.36 -4.10 7.84
N LEU A 81 -14.48 -2.82 7.47
CA LEU A 81 -15.46 -1.91 8.07
C LEU A 81 -16.89 -2.26 7.68
N TRP A 82 -17.14 -2.72 6.45
CA TRP A 82 -18.47 -3.19 6.06
C TRP A 82 -18.90 -4.43 6.85
N GLU A 83 -18.00 -5.40 7.03
CA GLU A 83 -18.27 -6.56 7.87
C GLU A 83 -18.54 -6.16 9.32
N ALA A 84 -17.75 -5.23 9.87
CA ALA A 84 -17.95 -4.69 11.21
C ALA A 84 -19.31 -3.98 11.34
N ALA A 85 -19.71 -3.17 10.35
CA ALA A 85 -21.00 -2.50 10.34
C ALA A 85 -22.17 -3.49 10.29
N LEU A 86 -22.05 -4.55 9.47
CA LEU A 86 -23.05 -5.59 9.35
C LEU A 86 -23.23 -6.35 10.68
N GLU A 87 -22.14 -6.67 11.37
CA GLU A 87 -22.20 -7.30 12.68
C GLU A 87 -22.75 -6.33 13.75
N ALA A 88 -22.33 -5.06 13.72
CA ALA A 88 -22.80 -4.03 14.65
C ALA A 88 -24.30 -3.79 14.55
N ARG A 89 -24.93 -4.02 13.39
CA ARG A 89 -26.40 -3.96 13.24
C ARG A 89 -27.13 -4.85 14.24
N ASN A 90 -26.55 -6.00 14.60
CA ASN A 90 -27.13 -6.95 15.55
C ASN A 90 -26.87 -6.57 17.01
N VAL A 91 -26.02 -5.56 17.26
CA VAL A 91 -25.61 -5.11 18.60
C VAL A 91 -26.20 -3.73 18.91
N CYS A 92 -25.87 -2.74 18.08
CA CYS A 92 -26.29 -1.36 18.25
C CYS A 92 -26.41 -0.65 16.89
N SER A 93 -27.63 -0.21 16.57
CA SER A 93 -27.92 0.55 15.33
C SER A 93 -27.09 1.85 15.24
N ALA A 94 -26.78 2.48 16.38
CA ALA A 94 -25.94 3.67 16.40
C ALA A 94 -24.49 3.35 16.00
N SER A 95 -23.90 2.26 16.52
CA SER A 95 -22.57 1.79 16.09
C SER A 95 -22.54 1.43 14.61
N CYS A 96 -23.56 0.72 14.13
CA CYS A 96 -23.67 0.41 12.70
C CYS A 96 -23.61 1.66 11.81
N LYS A 97 -24.33 2.73 12.17
CA LYS A 97 -24.32 3.99 11.42
C LYS A 97 -22.96 4.67 11.46
N ARG A 98 -22.32 4.73 12.65
CA ARG A 98 -20.99 5.33 12.81
C ARG A 98 -19.94 4.57 12.00
N ILE A 99 -19.91 3.24 12.08
CA ILE A 99 -18.99 2.41 11.29
C ILE A 99 -19.23 2.60 9.78
N THR A 100 -20.49 2.69 9.34
CA THR A 100 -20.81 2.98 7.93
C THR A 100 -20.23 4.32 7.47
N ALA A 101 -20.28 5.35 8.32
CA ALA A 101 -19.68 6.65 8.04
C ALA A 101 -18.14 6.56 7.96
N LEU A 102 -17.50 5.75 8.81
CA LEU A 102 -16.07 5.46 8.71
C LEU A 102 -15.72 4.77 7.38
N THR A 103 -16.58 3.88 6.89
CA THR A 103 -16.38 3.25 5.58
C THR A 103 -16.46 4.25 4.43
N GLN A 104 -17.38 5.22 4.50
CA GLN A 104 -17.45 6.32 3.52
C GLN A 104 -16.20 7.19 3.58
N LEU A 105 -15.71 7.49 4.78
CA LEU A 105 -14.47 8.22 5.00
C LEU A 105 -13.27 7.52 4.32
N VAL A 106 -13.16 6.19 4.43
CA VAL A 106 -12.12 5.42 3.72
C VAL A 106 -12.15 5.64 2.21
N LYS A 107 -13.35 5.70 1.60
CA LYS A 107 -13.48 5.97 0.16
C LYS A 107 -12.97 7.35 -0.19
N THR A 108 -13.36 8.37 0.58
CA THR A 108 -12.92 9.74 0.38
C THR A 108 -11.40 9.87 0.48
N ILE A 109 -10.79 9.19 1.45
CA ILE A 109 -9.33 9.13 1.61
C ILE A 109 -8.67 8.44 0.41
N ALA A 110 -9.22 7.32 -0.04
CA ALA A 110 -8.70 6.56 -1.17
C ALA A 110 -8.75 7.34 -2.51
N THR A 111 -9.78 8.16 -2.70
CA THR A 111 -9.96 8.97 -3.92
C THR A 111 -9.33 10.36 -3.84
N GLN A 112 -8.64 10.70 -2.74
CA GLN A 112 -8.01 12.00 -2.50
C GLN A 112 -8.97 13.21 -2.56
N ASN A 113 -10.28 12.98 -2.39
CA ASN A 113 -11.27 14.08 -2.33
C ASN A 113 -11.34 14.65 -0.91
N LEU A 114 -10.21 15.10 -0.37
CA LEU A 114 -10.05 15.46 1.04
C LEU A 114 -10.65 16.83 1.42
N GLU A 115 -11.09 17.63 0.44
CA GLU A 115 -11.77 18.92 0.64
C GLU A 115 -13.10 18.79 1.39
N GLU A 116 -13.72 17.60 1.39
CA GLU A 116 -14.99 17.33 2.07
C GLU A 116 -14.82 16.71 3.47
N LEU A 117 -13.59 16.55 3.96
CA LEU A 117 -13.40 15.97 5.28
C LEU A 117 -13.84 16.93 6.38
N PRO A 118 -14.75 16.52 7.29
CA PRO A 118 -14.96 17.21 8.54
C PRO A 118 -13.75 16.94 9.46
N CYS A 119 -12.59 17.52 9.12
CA CYS A 119 -11.43 17.55 9.98
C CYS A 119 -11.71 18.55 11.10
N ASN A 120 -12.41 18.10 12.14
CA ASN A 120 -12.43 18.84 13.40
C ASN A 120 -11.04 18.67 14.04
N GLU A 121 -10.14 19.63 13.80
CA GLU A 121 -8.79 19.66 14.38
C GLU A 121 -8.78 19.66 15.92
N ASN A 122 -9.95 19.86 16.54
CA ASN A 122 -10.15 20.00 17.98
C ASN A 122 -10.43 18.69 18.74
N GLU A 123 -10.52 17.52 18.10
CA GLU A 123 -10.75 16.24 18.79
C GLU A 123 -9.50 15.37 18.98
N LYS A 124 -8.29 15.89 18.67
CA LYS A 124 -7.01 15.18 18.92
C LYS A 124 -6.59 15.25 20.39
N ASP A 125 -7.48 14.89 21.31
CA ASP A 125 -7.13 14.72 22.73
C ASP A 125 -6.55 13.31 22.92
N GLN A 126 -5.24 13.21 22.72
CA GLN A 126 -4.39 12.03 22.98
C GLN A 126 -4.70 10.76 22.13
N PRO A 127 -3.65 9.98 21.80
CA PRO A 127 -3.87 8.67 21.19
C PRO A 127 -4.64 7.76 22.15
N ILE A 128 -5.76 7.21 21.68
CA ILE A 128 -6.54 6.23 22.45
C ILE A 128 -5.73 4.94 22.55
N GLU A 129 -5.23 4.63 23.74
CA GLU A 129 -4.62 3.33 24.03
C GLU A 129 -5.70 2.28 24.24
N LEU A 130 -5.86 1.40 23.25
CA LEU A 130 -6.79 0.28 23.34
C LEU A 130 -6.18 -0.83 24.21
N SER A 131 -6.86 -1.18 25.30
CA SER A 131 -6.50 -2.33 26.15
C SER A 131 -6.53 -3.64 25.37
N GLU A 132 -5.83 -4.67 25.85
CA GLU A 132 -5.93 -6.01 25.26
C GLU A 132 -7.37 -6.54 25.35
N ILE A 133 -7.83 -7.24 24.30
CA ILE A 133 -9.13 -7.91 24.32
C ILE A 133 -9.02 -9.15 25.20
N SER A 134 -9.90 -9.27 26.19
CA SER A 134 -10.04 -10.49 26.99
C SER A 134 -10.74 -11.61 26.21
N GLU A 135 -10.46 -12.86 26.54
CA GLU A 135 -11.12 -14.02 25.90
C GLU A 135 -12.65 -13.95 25.98
N VAL A 136 -13.19 -13.48 27.11
CA VAL A 136 -14.64 -13.38 27.32
C VAL A 136 -15.26 -12.34 26.38
N GLN A 137 -14.58 -11.21 26.15
CA GLN A 137 -15.06 -10.17 25.24
C GLN A 137 -15.16 -10.67 23.80
N ILE A 138 -14.23 -11.50 23.31
CA ILE A 138 -14.23 -12.04 21.94
C ILE A 138 -15.56 -12.74 21.60
N PHE A 139 -16.15 -13.44 22.57
CA PHE A 139 -17.38 -14.20 22.34
C PHE A 139 -18.66 -13.37 22.49
N GLN A 140 -18.57 -12.13 22.98
CA GLN A 140 -19.72 -11.23 23.04
C GLN A 140 -20.01 -10.62 21.65
N PRO A 141 -21.28 -10.32 21.34
CA PRO A 141 -21.65 -9.69 20.07
C PRO A 141 -20.87 -8.40 19.78
N GLY A 142 -20.64 -7.56 20.80
CA GLY A 142 -19.83 -6.34 20.67
C GLY A 142 -18.33 -6.62 20.47
N GLY A 143 -17.78 -7.68 21.04
CA GLY A 143 -16.35 -7.99 20.91
C GLY A 143 -15.95 -8.53 19.53
N LYS A 144 -16.86 -9.21 18.82
CA LYS A 144 -16.62 -9.56 17.40
C LYS A 144 -16.47 -8.31 16.53
N VAL A 145 -17.35 -7.33 16.73
CA VAL A 145 -17.27 -6.01 16.07
C VAL A 145 -15.96 -5.31 16.44
N ALA A 146 -15.62 -5.25 17.73
CA ALA A 146 -14.38 -4.63 18.21
C ALA A 146 -13.13 -5.29 17.61
N LEU A 147 -13.12 -6.61 17.44
CA LEU A 147 -12.01 -7.34 16.83
C LEU A 147 -11.82 -6.98 15.35
N LYS A 148 -12.92 -6.87 14.60
CA LYS A 148 -12.88 -6.36 13.20
C LYS A 148 -12.37 -4.93 13.13
N LEU A 149 -12.86 -4.05 14.01
CA LEU A 149 -12.39 -2.66 14.07
C LEU A 149 -10.90 -2.56 14.41
N ARG A 150 -10.37 -3.40 15.32
CA ARG A 150 -8.93 -3.47 15.60
C ARG A 150 -8.14 -3.95 14.39
N ARG A 151 -8.66 -4.93 13.63
CA ARG A 151 -8.06 -5.36 12.36
C ARG A 151 -8.08 -4.24 11.31
N ALA A 152 -9.14 -3.44 11.25
CA ALA A 152 -9.20 -2.25 10.42
C ALA A 152 -8.12 -1.22 10.79
N ILE A 153 -7.85 -1.00 12.09
CA ILE A 153 -6.72 -0.15 12.54
C ILE A 153 -5.39 -0.68 12.00
N ILE A 154 -5.16 -2.00 12.01
CA ILE A 154 -3.92 -2.60 11.47
C ILE A 154 -3.80 -2.31 9.96
N TYR A 155 -4.87 -2.46 9.19
CA TYR A 155 -4.87 -2.10 7.77
C TYR A 155 -4.60 -0.62 7.56
N ALA A 156 -5.27 0.27 8.30
CA ALA A 156 -5.05 1.71 8.21
C ALA A 156 -3.58 2.08 8.50
N LYS A 157 -2.98 1.53 9.57
CA LYS A 157 -1.57 1.71 9.91
C LYS A 157 -0.63 1.19 8.81
N THR A 158 -1.00 0.09 8.17
CA THR A 158 -0.23 -0.46 7.03
C THR A 158 -0.27 0.49 5.85
N ILE A 159 -1.45 1.05 5.54
CA ILE A 159 -1.66 2.00 4.44
C ILE A 159 -0.87 3.29 4.67
N GLN A 160 -0.77 3.79 5.91
CA GLN A 160 0.00 4.99 6.25
C GLN A 160 1.46 4.96 5.76
N THR A 161 2.05 3.77 5.65
CA THR A 161 3.44 3.61 5.16
C THR A 161 3.60 3.80 3.65
N CYS A 162 2.50 3.91 2.90
CA CYS A 162 2.50 3.90 1.44
C CYS A 162 1.59 4.94 0.78
N VAL A 163 1.21 6.00 1.49
CA VAL A 163 0.30 7.06 0.99
C VAL A 163 0.92 8.45 1.13
N THR A 164 0.24 9.46 0.57
CA THR A 164 0.65 10.87 0.72
C THR A 164 0.54 11.33 2.17
N LEU A 165 1.22 12.43 2.53
CA LEU A 165 1.13 13.02 3.88
C LEU A 165 -0.31 13.42 4.25
N GLU A 166 -1.09 13.92 3.29
CA GLU A 166 -2.49 14.28 3.50
C GLU A 166 -3.36 13.05 3.81
N GLN A 167 -3.19 11.98 3.03
CA GLN A 167 -3.86 10.71 3.28
C GLN A 167 -3.41 10.09 4.60
N GLN A 168 -2.13 10.22 4.96
CA GLN A 168 -1.60 9.75 6.23
C GLN A 168 -2.30 10.44 7.41
N ALA A 169 -2.43 11.77 7.38
CA ALA A 169 -3.13 12.54 8.41
C ALA A 169 -4.63 12.16 8.49
N ALA A 170 -5.28 11.97 7.35
CA ALA A 170 -6.68 11.51 7.31
C ALA A 170 -6.84 10.08 7.87
N LEU A 171 -5.86 9.20 7.63
CA LEU A 171 -5.82 7.85 8.22
C LEU A 171 -5.56 7.89 9.72
N GLU A 172 -4.76 8.82 10.24
CA GLU A 172 -4.61 9.03 11.69
C GLU A 172 -5.95 9.38 12.33
N GLN A 173 -6.69 10.30 11.69
CA GLN A 173 -8.02 10.67 12.15
C GLN A 173 -8.99 9.48 12.09
N LEU A 174 -8.97 8.70 11.01
CA LEU A 174 -9.77 7.49 10.89
C LEU A 174 -9.43 6.48 12.00
N ILE A 175 -8.15 6.24 12.28
CA ILE A 175 -7.70 5.33 13.34
C ILE A 175 -8.24 5.79 14.70
N TYR A 176 -8.16 7.08 15.00
CA TYR A 176 -8.70 7.65 16.22
C TYR A 176 -10.22 7.42 16.34
N LEU A 177 -10.97 7.69 15.27
CA LEU A 177 -12.42 7.48 15.26
C LEU A 177 -12.80 6.00 15.41
N ILE A 178 -12.04 5.08 14.80
CA ILE A 178 -12.23 3.64 14.99
C ILE A 178 -11.96 3.25 16.45
N ALA A 179 -10.90 3.78 17.06
CA ALA A 179 -10.56 3.50 18.46
C ALA A 179 -11.66 4.01 19.42
N LYS A 180 -12.19 5.20 19.17
CA LYS A 180 -13.33 5.76 19.91
C LYS A 180 -14.59 4.89 19.80
N GLU A 181 -14.84 4.30 18.63
CA GLU A 181 -15.96 3.36 18.45
C GLU A 181 -15.74 2.06 19.24
N ILE A 182 -14.51 1.55 19.27
CA ILE A 182 -14.17 0.35 20.05
C ILE A 182 -14.46 0.58 21.54
N GLU A 183 -14.03 1.71 22.11
CA GLU A 183 -14.34 2.03 23.51
C GLU A 183 -15.85 2.13 23.79
N GLN A 184 -16.64 2.63 22.83
CA GLN A 184 -18.09 2.70 22.97
C GLN A 184 -18.74 1.31 22.95
N LEU A 185 -18.23 0.41 22.11
CA LEU A 185 -18.70 -0.98 22.02
C LEU A 185 -18.31 -1.80 23.25
N GLU A 186 -17.15 -1.53 23.85
CA GLU A 186 -16.69 -2.19 25.08
C GLU A 186 -17.50 -1.76 26.33
N LYS A 187 -18.29 -0.67 26.24
CA LYS A 187 -19.18 -0.17 27.30
C LYS A 187 -20.63 -0.66 27.18
N LEU A 188 -20.98 -1.40 26.13
CA LEU A 188 -22.32 -1.98 25.89
C LEU A 188 -22.44 -3.38 26.50
#